data_AF-A0A6G3SMG4-F1
#
_entry.id   AF-A0A6G3SMG4-F1
#
_cell.length_a   1.000
_cell.length_b   1.000
_cell.length_c   1.000
_cell.angle_alpha   90.00
_cell.angle_beta   90.00
_cell.angle_gamma   90.00
#
_symmetry.space_group_name_H-M   'P 1'
#
loop_
_entity.id
_entity.type
_entity.pdbx_description
1 polymer ?
#
loop_
_entity_poly.entity_id
_entity_poly.type
_entity_poly.pdbx_seq_one_letter_code
_entity_poly.pdbx_strand_id
1 'polypeptide(L)'
;MDATPIEARCDHCKQTRPLFLFEPDHDFHLTGITCEWCRREKQPLLCVRCFSAETLREEADPGSPEDNALAAALIEATHRNARIIARQEADKAACDGIAEATRNADA
;
A
#
# COMPACT_ATOMS: atom_id res chain seq x y z
N MET A 1 -3.10 37.04 -15.78
CA MET A 1 -2.42 35.72 -15.80
C MET A 1 -1.66 35.68 -17.11
N ASP A 2 -0.33 35.67 -17.04
CA ASP A 2 0.51 35.54 -18.25
C ASP A 2 0.23 34.16 -18.88
N ALA A 3 -0.10 34.15 -20.17
CA ALA A 3 -0.39 32.94 -20.94
C ALA A 3 0.89 32.27 -21.49
N THR A 4 2.06 32.69 -21.00
CA THR A 4 3.35 32.10 -21.38
C THR A 4 3.38 30.65 -20.92
N PRO A 5 3.48 29.66 -21.84
CA PRO A 5 3.61 28.27 -21.45
C PRO A 5 4.82 28.11 -20.54
N ILE A 6 4.63 27.51 -19.36
CA ILE A 6 5.74 27.19 -18.47
C ILE A 6 6.56 26.11 -19.18
N GLU A 7 7.77 26.45 -19.61
CA GLU A 7 8.73 25.47 -20.10
C GLU A 7 9.15 24.58 -18.93
N ALA A 8 8.47 23.45 -18.76
CA ALA A 8 8.77 22.50 -17.72
C ALA A 8 10.04 21.72 -18.11
N ARG A 9 11.06 21.76 -17.25
CA ARG A 9 12.31 20.98 -17.41
C ARG A 9 12.33 19.83 -16.43
N CYS A 10 12.88 18.70 -16.87
CA CYS A 10 13.04 17.54 -15.99
C CYS A 10 13.93 17.90 -14.81
N ASP A 11 13.47 17.67 -13.58
CA ASP A 11 14.22 17.98 -12.36
C ASP A 11 15.53 17.18 -12.27
N HIS A 12 15.60 16.01 -12.91
CA HIS A 12 16.82 15.20 -12.94
C HIS A 12 17.78 15.61 -14.08
N CYS A 13 17.38 15.44 -15.34
CA CYS A 13 18.29 15.63 -16.49
C CYS A 13 18.29 17.06 -17.07
N LYS A 14 17.45 17.96 -16.56
CA LYS A 14 17.31 19.37 -16.95
C LYS A 14 16.92 19.64 -18.42
N GLN A 15 16.63 18.59 -19.19
CA GLN A 15 16.17 18.69 -20.57
C GLN A 15 14.69 19.13 -20.63
N THR A 16 14.35 19.95 -21.62
CA THR A 16 12.97 20.28 -21.96
C THR A 16 12.33 19.08 -22.65
N ARG A 17 11.42 18.39 -21.96
CA ARG A 17 10.76 17.16 -22.41
C ARG A 17 9.35 17.10 -21.82
N PRO A 18 8.43 16.27 -22.36
CA PRO A 18 7.20 15.92 -21.67
C PRO A 18 7.53 15.42 -20.25
N LEU A 19 6.99 16.10 -19.25
CA LEU A 19 7.15 15.77 -17.85
C LEU A 19 5.92 15.06 -17.33
N PHE A 20 6.16 14.17 -16.38
CA PHE A 20 5.13 13.42 -15.70
C PHE A 20 5.12 13.92 -14.26
N LEU A 21 3.94 14.35 -13.82
CA LEU A 21 3.70 14.65 -12.42
C LEU A 21 3.38 13.31 -11.77
N PHE A 22 4.29 12.85 -10.93
CA PHE A 22 4.04 11.66 -10.13
C PHE A 22 3.18 12.09 -8.96
N GLU A 23 1.90 11.72 -8.99
CA GLU A 23 1.03 11.82 -7.84
C GLU A 23 0.84 10.39 -7.28
N PRO A 24 1.64 10.03 -6.27
CA PRO A 24 1.61 8.70 -5.70
C PRO A 24 0.39 8.53 -4.80
N ASP A 25 -0.78 8.18 -5.34
CA ASP A 25 -1.84 7.62 -4.51
C ASP A 25 -1.62 6.11 -4.40
N HIS A 26 -0.61 5.72 -3.60
CA HIS A 26 -0.17 4.34 -3.47
C HIS A 26 -0.86 3.57 -2.33
N ASP A 27 -1.76 4.21 -1.58
CA ASP A 27 -2.41 3.68 -0.37
C ASP A 27 -1.46 3.12 0.72
N PHE A 28 -0.15 3.32 0.58
CA PHE A 28 0.87 2.76 1.49
C PHE A 28 0.84 3.36 2.89
N HIS A 29 0.16 4.51 3.06
CA HIS A 29 -0.05 5.20 4.34
C HIS A 29 -0.70 4.28 5.39
N LEU A 30 -1.48 3.29 4.96
CA LEU A 30 -2.22 2.37 5.82
C LEU A 30 -1.33 1.31 6.50
N THR A 31 -0.12 1.09 5.99
CA THR A 31 0.80 0.04 6.50
C THR A 31 1.83 0.58 7.49
N GLY A 32 1.93 1.90 7.64
CA GLY A 32 3.01 2.56 8.40
C GLY A 32 4.37 2.56 7.69
N ILE A 33 4.50 1.90 6.55
CA ILE A 33 5.69 1.93 5.70
C ILE A 33 5.53 3.10 4.72
N THR A 34 6.29 4.17 4.93
CA THR A 34 6.26 5.32 4.01
C THR A 34 7.21 5.06 2.85
N CYS A 35 6.70 4.94 1.62
CA CYS A 35 7.55 4.81 0.44
C CYS A 35 8.44 6.06 0.28
N GLU A 36 9.59 5.90 -0.36
CA GLU A 36 10.57 6.98 -0.47
C GLU A 36 10.01 8.24 -1.14
N TRP A 37 9.08 8.10 -2.08
CA TRP A 37 8.41 9.22 -2.73
C TRP A 37 7.55 10.02 -1.76
N CYS A 38 6.76 9.35 -0.91
CA CYS A 38 5.95 10.02 0.11
C CYS A 38 6.81 10.69 1.20
N ARG A 39 8.07 10.28 1.37
CA ARG A 39 9.02 10.94 2.30
C ARG A 39 9.69 12.18 1.73
N ARG A 40 9.58 12.44 0.43
CA ARG A 40 10.18 13.62 -0.20
C ARG A 40 9.37 14.88 0.14
N GLU A 41 10.07 15.96 0.44
CA GLU A 41 9.45 17.28 0.71
C GLU A 41 8.64 17.78 -0.50
N LYS A 42 9.06 17.42 -1.71
CA LYS A 42 8.37 17.75 -2.95
C LYS A 42 8.54 16.63 -3.98
N GLN A 43 7.47 16.33 -4.72
CA GLN A 43 7.53 15.39 -5.84
C GLN A 43 8.30 16.01 -7.03
N PRO A 44 9.31 15.33 -7.58
CA PRO A 44 10.06 15.84 -8.71
C PRO A 44 9.25 15.71 -10.01
N LEU A 45 9.37 16.70 -10.89
CA LEU A 45 8.85 16.63 -12.25
C LEU A 45 9.87 15.93 -13.14
N LEU A 46 9.63 14.66 -13.46
CA LEU A 46 10.57 13.85 -14.22
C LEU A 46 10.10 13.62 -15.66
N CYS A 47 11.05 13.57 -16.59
CA CYS A 47 10.76 13.04 -17.93
C CYS A 47 10.63 11.51 -17.89
N VAL A 48 9.93 10.91 -18.85
CA VAL A 48 9.69 9.45 -18.94
C VAL A 48 10.92 8.62 -18.61
N ARG A 49 12.08 8.94 -19.21
CA ARG A 49 13.30 8.15 -19.02
C ARG A 49 13.83 8.21 -17.60
N CYS A 50 13.82 9.39 -16.99
CA CYS A 50 14.28 9.57 -15.62
C CYS A 50 13.30 8.92 -14.64
N PHE A 51 11.99 9.03 -14.93
CA PHE A 51 10.96 8.35 -14.16
C PHE A 51 11.15 6.83 -14.20
N SER A 52 11.20 6.20 -15.38
CA SER A 52 11.41 4.76 -15.51
C SER A 52 12.68 4.27 -14.83
N ALA A 53 13.75 5.08 -14.83
CA ALA A 53 14.98 4.74 -14.13
C ALA A 53 14.84 4.79 -12.60
N GLU A 54 14.05 5.72 -12.04
CA GLU A 54 13.74 5.73 -10.61
C GLU A 54 12.84 4.56 -10.23
N THR A 55 11.78 4.29 -11.00
CA THR A 55 10.87 3.17 -10.74
C THR A 55 11.61 1.83 -10.74
N LEU A 56 12.51 1.61 -11.70
CA LEU A 56 13.35 0.40 -11.72
C LEU A 56 14.32 0.32 -10.53
N ARG A 57 14.76 1.45 -9.98
CA ARG A 57 15.58 1.46 -8.76
C ARG A 57 14.74 1.09 -7.55
N GLU A 58 13.56 1.65 -7.42
CA GLU A 58 12.62 1.36 -6.33
C GLU A 58 12.18 -0.10 -6.36
N GLU A 59 11.81 -0.64 -7.52
CA GLU A 59 11.45 -2.06 -7.69
C GLU A 59 12.61 -3.01 -7.38
N ALA A 60 13.85 -2.54 -7.57
CA ALA A 60 15.05 -3.31 -7.26
C ALA A 60 15.60 -3.06 -5.85
N ASP A 61 14.99 -2.17 -5.06
CA ASP A 61 15.42 -1.88 -3.70
C ASP A 61 15.11 -3.09 -2.81
N PRO A 62 16.12 -3.76 -2.22
CA PRO A 62 15.89 -4.89 -1.33
C PRO A 62 15.16 -4.50 -0.03
N GLY A 63 14.96 -3.20 0.23
CA GLY A 63 14.33 -2.69 1.44
C GLY A 63 15.26 -2.77 2.66
N SER A 64 14.90 -2.07 3.74
CA SER A 64 15.65 -2.17 5.00
C SER A 64 15.33 -3.48 5.74
N PRO A 65 16.28 -4.06 6.51
CA PRO A 65 15.99 -5.20 7.37
C PRO A 65 14.80 -4.96 8.32
N GLU A 66 14.65 -3.74 8.81
CA GLU A 66 13.55 -3.32 9.69
C GLU A 66 12.19 -3.34 8.97
N ASP A 67 12.10 -2.77 7.77
CA ASP A 67 10.87 -2.76 6.97
C ASP A 67 10.47 -4.19 6.57
N ASN A 68 11.45 -5.00 6.17
CA ASN A 68 11.25 -6.41 5.84
C ASN A 68 10.76 -7.23 7.05
N ALA A 69 11.30 -6.96 8.25
CA ALA A 69 10.85 -7.59 9.48
C ALA A 69 9.42 -7.18 9.86
N LEU A 70 9.07 -5.91 9.70
CA LEU A 70 7.72 -5.40 9.93
C LEU A 70 6.70 -6.02 8.96
N ALA A 71 7.02 -6.07 7.67
CA ALA A 71 6.19 -6.72 6.67
C ALA A 71 5.94 -8.20 6.99
N ALA A 72 6.99 -8.94 7.39
CA ALA A 72 6.86 -10.34 7.80
C ALA A 72 5.95 -10.51 9.03
N ALA A 73 6.05 -9.60 10.02
CA ALA A 73 5.19 -9.61 11.20
C ALA A 73 3.71 -9.36 10.86
N LEU A 74 3.43 -8.45 9.92
CA LEU A 74 2.07 -8.16 9.45
C LEU A 74 1.45 -9.36 8.71
N ILE A 75 2.23 -10.06 7.88
CA ILE A 75 1.79 -11.29 7.20
C ILE A 75 1.40 -12.35 8.24
N GLU A 76 2.25 -12.58 9.24
CA GLU A 76 1.99 -13.58 10.28
C GLU A 76 0.76 -13.19 11.14
N ALA A 77 0.61 -11.91 11.47
CA ALA A 77 -0.58 -11.42 12.17
C ALA A 77 -1.86 -11.68 11.37
N THR A 78 -1.83 -11.46 10.05
CA THR A 78 -2.95 -11.73 9.15
C THR A 78 -3.31 -13.22 9.13
N HIS A 79 -2.32 -14.11 9.05
CA HIS A 79 -2.55 -15.55 9.13
C HIS A 79 -3.12 -16.01 10.47
N ARG A 80 -2.74 -15.36 11.58
CA ARG A 80 -3.31 -15.64 12.90
C ARG A 80 -4.75 -15.15 12.99
N ASN A 81 -5.03 -13.95 12.50
CA ASN A 81 -6.38 -13.39 12.48
C ASN A 81 -7.34 -14.27 11.67
N ALA A 82 -6.91 -14.76 10.50
CA ALA A 82 -7.70 -15.70 9.71
C ALA A 82 -8.07 -16.97 10.50
N ARG A 83 -7.12 -17.54 11.27
CA ARG A 83 -7.37 -18.69 12.15
C ARG A 83 -8.34 -18.37 13.28
N ILE A 84 -8.24 -17.20 13.89
CA ILE A 84 -9.13 -16.75 14.97
C ILE A 84 -10.55 -16.57 14.45
N ILE A 85 -10.71 -15.89 13.30
CA ILE A 85 -12.03 -15.68 12.68
C ILE A 85 -12.67 -17.02 12.33
N ALA A 86 -11.94 -17.95 11.72
CA ALA A 86 -12.45 -19.28 11.41
C ALA A 86 -12.94 -20.03 12.66
N ARG A 87 -12.24 -19.89 13.79
CA ARG A 87 -12.67 -20.46 15.06
C ARG A 87 -13.94 -19.79 15.61
N GLN A 88 -14.01 -18.46 15.56
CA GLN A 88 -15.19 -17.71 16.02
C GLN A 88 -16.43 -18.06 15.21
N GLU A 89 -16.30 -18.22 13.90
CA GLU A 89 -17.41 -18.67 13.03
C GLU A 89 -17.86 -20.10 13.36
N ALA A 90 -16.93 -21.00 13.66
CA ALA A 90 -17.26 -22.36 14.10
C ALA A 90 -17.98 -22.38 15.46
N ASP A 91 -17.50 -21.59 16.43
CA ASP A 91 -18.12 -21.46 17.75
C ASP A 91 -19.53 -20.86 17.62
N LYS A 92 -19.69 -19.84 16.76
CA LYS A 92 -20.99 -19.24 16.43
C LYS A 92 -21.95 -20.28 15.85
N ALA A 93 -21.53 -21.04 14.84
CA ALA A 93 -22.35 -22.07 14.21
C ALA A 93 -22.80 -23.14 15.21
N ALA A 94 -21.91 -23.55 16.14
CA ALA A 94 -22.26 -24.48 17.21
C ALA A 94 -23.33 -23.89 18.16
N CYS A 95 -23.17 -22.64 18.59
CA CYS A 95 -24.13 -21.96 19.46
C CYS A 95 -25.49 -21.77 18.77
N ASP A 96 -25.48 -21.38 17.49
CA ASP A 96 -26.69 -21.19 16.69
C ASP A 96 -27.45 -22.51 16.53
N GLY A 97 -26.73 -23.62 16.32
CA GLY A 97 -27.32 -24.98 16.25
C GLY A 97 -27.94 -25.44 17.58
N ILE A 98 -27.30 -25.15 18.72
CA ILE A 98 -27.89 -25.41 20.05
C ILE A 98 -29.16 -24.60 20.23
N ALA A 99 -29.12 -23.30 19.91
CA ALA A 99 -30.27 -22.42 20.06
C ALA A 99 -31.45 -22.87 19.19
N GLU A 100 -31.20 -23.35 17.97
CA GLU A 100 -32.22 -23.93 17.10
C GLU A 100 -32.80 -25.23 17.66
N ALA A 101 -31.95 -26.16 18.10
CA ALA A 101 -32.40 -27.40 18.72
C ALA A 101 -33.30 -27.16 19.94
N THR A 102 -32.95 -26.18 20.79
CA THR A 102 -33.78 -25.78 21.93
C THR A 102 -35.13 -25.23 21.49
N ARG A 103 -35.16 -24.32 20.50
CA ARG A 103 -36.44 -23.77 19.99
C ARG A 103 -37.35 -24.85 19.43
N ASN A 104 -36.79 -25.86 18.76
CA ASN A 104 -37.56 -26.95 18.19
C ASN A 104 -38.05 -27.97 19.24
N ALA A 105 -37.38 -28.08 20.38
CA ALA A 105 -37.80 -28.95 21.48
C ALA A 105 -38.94 -28.33 22.32
N ASP A 106 -39.03 -26.99 22.36
CA ASP A 106 -40.07 -26.25 23.08
C ASP A 106 -41.34 -25.97 22.22
N ALA A 107 -41.34 -26.37 20.95
CA ALA A 107 -42.45 -26.20 19.99
C ALA A 107 -43.34 -27.45 19.90
#